data_AF-A0A1A8AUU3-F1
#
_entry.id   AF-A0A1A8AUU3-F1
#
_cell.length_a   1.000
_cell.length_b   1.000
_cell.length_c   1.000
_cell.angle_alpha   90.00
_cell.angle_beta   90.00
_cell.angle_gamma   90.00
#
_symmetry.space_group_name_H-M   'P 1'
#
loop_
_entity.id
_entity.type
_entity.pdbx_description
1 polymer ?
#
loop_
_entity_poly.entity_id
_entity_poly.type
_entity_poly.pdbx_seq_one_letter_code
_entity_poly.pdbx_strand_id
1 'polypeptide(L)'
;MDRIRSSFNSMMRSERYSRFTLQPAENGERHVEVKLSEGAIDDGTEMEAAGSPSFRPAPPRQNRRTVVFVVLGTLLIFMIGFLVGHISHRSPKVEADLMPSKKSETNESPAPPAALPDVSLNWQDVTQLLAGKLTSQAFEKTLKDFDRPSRSAGSEEDARLGNRIFDTFKTLEMEPWTDIHYVQLQKPDSNRPNTIQFGSDAFKPEGYLAYSGTGRAQGRLVYGNYGRQEDLTVVQQSVDLEGSVLLLRAGKISFAQQVDNAAKKGAIAVLIYPDPQDYKLVATTELYGHVHLGSGDPYTPGFPSFNHTQFAPTKSSGLPKIPAQTITPNTASALLQKIGGPDAGRNFKGQLESVFYKLGGIKNITVEVNNMLVNKEIHNVFGVIKGFSDPDRFIVLGAQRDAWGQGYAKATVGTSVLVELAKAFHEMVEKDGFRPRRSLVFASWSAGEYGSVGATEWLE
;
A
#
# COMPACT_ATOMS: atom_id res chain seq x y z
N MET A 1 33.98 34.03 6.91
CA MET A 1 33.01 33.04 7.41
C MET A 1 32.28 32.32 6.27
N ASP A 2 31.97 32.98 5.15
CA ASP A 2 31.15 32.37 4.07
C ASP A 2 31.89 31.41 3.13
N ARG A 3 33.22 31.51 2.98
CA ARG A 3 34.02 30.53 2.23
C ARG A 3 34.17 29.17 2.93
N ILE A 4 34.02 29.12 4.25
CA ILE A 4 34.07 27.87 5.02
C ILE A 4 32.71 27.17 4.97
N ARG A 5 31.61 27.93 4.95
CA ARG A 5 30.26 27.40 4.70
C ARG A 5 30.08 26.83 3.29
N SER A 6 30.66 27.46 2.26
CA SER A 6 30.57 26.95 0.88
C SER A 6 31.37 25.65 0.68
N SER A 7 32.53 25.52 1.34
CA SER A 7 33.36 24.32 1.27
C SER A 7 32.78 23.15 2.08
N PHE A 8 32.03 23.42 3.15
CA PHE A 8 31.33 22.38 3.92
C PHE A 8 30.11 21.84 3.15
N ASN A 9 29.39 22.73 2.43
CA ASN A 9 28.27 22.33 1.58
C ASN A 9 28.67 21.58 0.30
N SER A 10 29.90 21.77 -0.22
CA SER A 10 30.37 20.98 -1.37
C SER A 10 30.89 19.58 -0.98
N MET A 11 31.27 19.38 0.29
CA MET A 11 31.77 18.11 0.81
C MET A 11 30.65 17.19 1.33
N MET A 12 29.45 17.73 1.53
CA MET A 12 28.22 17.01 1.90
C MET A 12 27.29 16.79 0.69
N ARG A 13 27.84 16.53 -0.50
CA ARG A 13 27.13 15.76 -1.53
C ARG A 13 27.30 14.27 -1.21
N SER A 14 26.73 13.86 -0.08
CA SER A 14 26.25 12.49 0.06
C SER A 14 25.21 12.31 -1.04
N GLU A 15 25.37 11.25 -1.84
CA GLU A 15 24.37 10.82 -2.82
C GLU A 15 23.03 10.67 -2.11
N ARG A 16 22.23 11.73 -2.18
CA ARG A 16 20.83 11.68 -1.78
C ARG A 16 20.15 10.81 -2.82
N TYR A 17 20.04 9.52 -2.51
CA TYR A 17 19.03 8.67 -3.10
C TYR A 17 17.67 9.20 -2.64
N SER A 18 17.17 10.20 -3.34
CA SER A 18 15.78 10.62 -3.27
C SER A 18 15.15 10.17 -4.57
N ARG A 19 14.22 9.21 -4.49
CA ARG A 19 13.42 8.75 -5.63
C ARG A 19 12.46 9.82 -6.16
N PHE A 20 12.53 11.04 -5.63
CA PHE A 20 11.57 12.11 -5.84
C PHE A 20 12.24 13.24 -6.62
N THR A 21 11.79 13.45 -7.86
CA THR A 21 12.19 14.62 -8.64
C THR A 21 11.22 15.75 -8.33
N LEU A 22 11.65 16.75 -7.58
CA LEU A 22 10.89 17.99 -7.36
C LEU A 22 11.06 18.89 -8.59
N GLN A 23 10.00 19.08 -9.38
CA GLN A 23 9.99 20.09 -10.45
C GLN A 23 9.22 21.34 -9.99
N PRO A 24 9.76 22.56 -10.18
CA PRO A 24 9.00 23.79 -9.98
C PRO A 24 7.99 23.98 -11.13
N ALA A 25 6.71 24.25 -10.84
CA ALA A 25 5.71 24.66 -11.83
C ALA A 25 5.40 26.17 -11.73
N GLU A 26 5.05 26.78 -12.87
CA GLU A 26 4.90 28.25 -13.07
C GLU A 26 3.83 28.93 -12.20
N ASN A 27 2.95 28.19 -11.53
CA ASN A 27 1.84 28.72 -10.73
C ASN A 27 2.05 28.65 -9.20
N GLY A 28 3.25 28.34 -8.72
CA GLY A 28 3.56 28.28 -7.29
C GLY A 28 3.12 26.99 -6.59
N GLU A 29 2.41 26.08 -7.27
CA GLU A 29 2.16 24.70 -6.81
C GLU A 29 3.39 23.81 -7.08
N ARG A 30 3.74 22.94 -6.14
CA ARG A 30 4.82 21.93 -6.30
C ARG A 30 4.20 20.59 -6.66
N HIS A 31 4.79 19.89 -7.62
CA HIS A 31 4.39 18.54 -8.02
C HIS A 31 5.52 17.54 -7.75
N VAL A 32 5.15 16.33 -7.35
CA VAL A 32 6.07 15.21 -7.10
C VAL A 32 5.65 14.03 -7.97
N GLU A 33 6.60 13.48 -8.72
CA GLU A 33 6.43 12.26 -9.52
C GLU A 33 7.16 11.11 -8.81
N VAL A 34 6.44 10.00 -8.56
CA VAL A 34 7.02 8.73 -8.09
C VAL A 34 6.95 7.73 -9.25
N LYS A 35 8.11 7.37 -9.80
CA LYS A 35 8.20 6.28 -10.77
C LYS A 35 8.30 4.94 -10.05
N LEU A 36 7.31 4.08 -10.25
CA LEU A 36 7.37 2.69 -9.84
C LEU A 36 8.04 1.87 -10.97
N SER A 37 8.92 0.95 -10.59
CA SER A 37 9.42 -0.08 -11.50
C SER A 37 8.27 -1.03 -11.85
N GLU A 38 8.04 -1.24 -13.14
CA GLU A 38 7.01 -2.16 -13.65
C GLU A 38 7.26 -3.58 -13.09
N GLY A 39 6.24 -4.15 -12.44
CA GLY A 39 6.25 -5.55 -12.04
C GLY A 39 6.13 -6.44 -13.26
N ALA A 40 7.07 -7.37 -13.40
CA ALA A 40 7.06 -8.39 -14.44
C ALA A 40 5.78 -9.23 -14.33
N ILE A 41 4.98 -9.20 -15.39
CA ILE A 41 3.96 -10.21 -15.66
C ILE A 41 4.69 -11.35 -16.37
N ASP A 42 4.56 -12.54 -15.81
CA ASP A 42 5.01 -13.81 -16.36
C ASP A 42 4.36 -14.05 -17.73
N ASP A 43 5.18 -14.02 -18.78
CA ASP A 43 4.86 -14.68 -20.05
C ASP A 43 6.13 -15.34 -20.58
N GLY A 44 6.05 -16.66 -20.75
CA GLY A 44 7.15 -17.48 -21.17
C GLY A 44 7.42 -17.31 -22.66
N THR A 45 8.57 -16.72 -23.00
CA THR A 45 9.26 -17.00 -24.27
C THR A 45 10.74 -16.67 -24.15
N GLU A 46 11.58 -17.68 -24.32
CA GLU A 46 13.03 -17.55 -24.37
C GLU A 46 13.47 -16.69 -25.56
N MET A 47 14.14 -15.56 -25.30
CA MET A 47 15.09 -14.96 -26.23
C MET A 47 16.29 -14.42 -25.43
N GLU A 48 17.46 -14.97 -25.72
CA GLU A 48 18.77 -14.48 -25.27
C GLU A 48 19.03 -13.06 -25.79
N ALA A 49 19.33 -12.11 -24.89
CA ALA A 49 20.24 -11.00 -25.19
C ALA A 49 20.79 -10.30 -23.93
N ALA A 50 22.13 -10.33 -23.85
CA ALA A 50 23.04 -9.28 -23.39
C ALA A 50 22.99 -8.75 -21.93
N GLY A 51 23.79 -9.38 -21.08
CA GLY A 51 24.86 -8.69 -20.32
C GLY A 51 24.46 -7.64 -19.28
N SER A 52 24.25 -8.08 -18.05
CA SER A 52 24.19 -7.22 -16.86
C SER A 52 25.53 -6.47 -16.63
N PRO A 53 25.53 -5.15 -16.34
CA PRO A 53 26.76 -4.46 -15.98
C PRO A 53 27.17 -4.85 -14.56
N SER A 54 28.26 -5.59 -14.44
CA SER A 54 28.91 -5.87 -13.16
C SER A 54 29.64 -4.62 -12.64
N PHE A 55 29.19 -4.08 -11.52
CA PHE A 55 29.88 -2.99 -10.83
C PHE A 55 31.10 -3.53 -10.09
N ARG A 56 32.31 -3.16 -10.54
CA ARG A 56 33.55 -3.34 -9.77
C ARG A 56 33.88 -2.04 -9.05
N PRO A 57 33.92 -1.99 -7.70
CA PRO A 57 34.39 -0.80 -7.01
C PRO A 57 35.89 -0.60 -7.27
N ALA A 58 36.29 0.65 -7.53
CA ALA A 58 37.68 1.03 -7.71
C ALA A 58 38.49 0.81 -6.40
N PRO A 59 39.76 0.37 -6.47
CA PRO A 59 40.55 0.16 -5.27
C PRO A 59 40.85 1.49 -4.56
N PRO A 60 40.81 1.54 -3.22
CA PRO A 60 41.02 2.78 -2.48
C PRO A 60 42.48 3.23 -2.59
N ARG A 61 42.69 4.49 -2.98
CA ARG A 61 44.00 5.16 -2.90
C ARG A 61 44.38 5.36 -1.43
N GLN A 62 45.20 4.46 -0.90
CA GLN A 62 45.75 4.55 0.45
C GLN A 62 46.80 5.66 0.55
N ASN A 63 46.50 6.71 1.30
CA ASN A 63 47.44 7.76 1.65
C ASN A 63 48.29 7.29 2.84
N ARG A 64 49.60 7.07 2.65
CA ARG A 64 50.54 6.56 3.67
C ARG A 64 50.48 7.31 5.01
N ARG A 65 50.11 8.60 4.99
CA ARG A 65 49.95 9.42 6.20
C ARG A 65 48.79 8.94 7.08
N THR A 66 47.69 8.49 6.50
CA THR A 66 46.51 8.01 7.25
C THR A 66 46.80 6.71 7.99
N VAL A 67 47.59 5.81 7.40
CA VAL A 67 48.02 4.56 8.04
C VAL A 67 48.88 4.84 9.26
N VAL A 68 49.80 5.81 9.18
CA VAL A 68 50.66 6.20 10.32
C VAL A 68 49.82 6.75 11.48
N PHE A 69 48.81 7.59 11.20
CA PHE A 69 47.93 8.11 12.25
C PHE A 69 47.07 7.03 12.91
N VAL A 70 46.59 6.04 12.15
CA VAL A 70 45.83 4.91 12.70
C VAL A 70 46.72 4.06 13.62
N VAL A 71 47.97 3.78 13.22
CA VAL A 71 48.93 3.01 14.03
C VAL A 71 49.33 3.76 15.31
N LEU A 72 49.54 5.07 15.23
CA LEU A 72 49.81 5.88 16.43
C LEU A 72 48.60 5.93 17.39
N GLY A 73 47.38 6.03 16.84
CA GLY A 73 46.15 6.02 17.62
C GLY A 73 45.93 4.71 18.38
N THR A 74 46.16 3.57 17.73
CA THR A 74 46.02 2.26 18.38
C THR A 74 47.08 2.02 19.46
N LEU A 75 48.33 2.45 19.24
CA LEU A 75 49.39 2.39 20.25
C LEU A 75 49.06 3.25 21.50
N LEU A 76 48.47 4.42 21.30
CA LEU A 76 48.07 5.30 22.40
C LEU A 76 46.99 4.63 23.26
N ILE A 77 45.97 4.03 22.63
CA ILE A 77 44.89 3.32 23.33
C ILE A 77 45.44 2.14 24.13
N PHE A 78 46.38 1.38 23.56
CA PHE A 78 47.01 0.25 24.23
C PHE A 78 47.83 0.69 25.46
N MET A 79 48.59 1.79 25.35
CA MET A 79 49.36 2.34 26.47
C MET A 79 48.47 2.84 27.61
N ILE A 80 47.33 3.46 27.29
CA ILE A 80 46.34 3.89 28.29
C ILE A 80 45.72 2.68 28.99
N GLY A 81 45.32 1.65 28.22
CA GLY A 81 44.79 0.41 28.78
C GLY A 81 45.79 -0.32 29.69
N PHE A 82 47.07 -0.35 29.31
CA PHE A 82 48.14 -0.94 30.12
C PHE A 82 48.35 -0.17 31.43
N LEU A 83 48.31 1.17 31.40
CA LEU A 83 48.45 1.98 32.61
C LEU A 83 47.30 1.76 33.59
N VAL A 84 46.07 1.70 33.09
CA VAL A 84 44.87 1.45 33.90
C VAL A 84 44.91 0.05 34.51
N GLY A 85 45.30 -0.97 33.73
CA GLY A 85 45.46 -2.33 34.23
C GLY A 85 46.55 -2.44 35.31
N HIS A 86 47.66 -1.72 35.16
CA HIS A 86 48.75 -1.72 36.13
C HIS A 86 48.36 -1.03 37.46
N ILE A 87 47.52 0.00 37.43
CA ILE A 87 47.05 0.69 38.64
C ILE A 87 45.98 -0.14 39.38
N SER A 88 45.11 -0.85 38.66
CA SER A 88 44.05 -1.66 39.27
C SER A 88 44.55 -2.96 39.93
N HIS A 89 45.79 -3.40 39.67
CA HIS A 89 46.31 -4.68 40.18
C HIS A 89 47.16 -4.56 41.47
N ARG A 90 47.14 -3.41 42.15
CA ARG A 90 47.70 -3.25 43.50
C ARG A 90 46.59 -3.31 44.56
N SER A 91 46.19 -4.52 44.95
CA SER A 91 45.45 -4.73 46.19
C SER A 91 46.42 -5.07 47.33
N PRO A 92 46.26 -4.50 48.54
CA PRO A 92 47.05 -4.88 49.71
C PRO A 92 46.58 -6.22 50.28
N LYS A 93 47.54 -7.02 50.75
CA LYS A 93 47.30 -8.21 51.58
C LYS A 93 46.71 -7.76 52.92
N VAL A 94 45.58 -8.34 53.32
CA VAL A 94 45.13 -8.37 54.72
C VAL A 94 44.79 -9.80 55.09
N GLU A 95 45.33 -10.17 56.25
CA GLU A 95 45.39 -11.48 56.90
C GLU A 95 44.03 -12.04 57.32
N ALA A 96 43.97 -13.36 57.34
CA ALA A 96 42.86 -14.15 57.81
C ALA A 96 42.85 -14.23 59.34
N ASP A 97 41.66 -14.18 59.95
CA ASP A 97 41.46 -14.63 61.32
C ASP A 97 40.21 -15.52 61.44
N LEU A 98 40.39 -16.58 62.22
CA LEU A 98 39.53 -17.75 62.40
C LEU A 98 38.44 -17.51 63.45
N MET A 99 37.24 -18.07 63.26
CA MET A 99 36.60 -19.11 64.12
C MET A 99 35.10 -19.30 63.80
N PRO A 100 34.50 -20.48 64.10
CA PRO A 100 33.35 -21.02 63.38
C PRO A 100 32.01 -20.89 64.14
N SER A 101 30.90 -20.87 63.40
CA SER A 101 29.58 -21.19 63.96
C SER A 101 28.80 -22.07 63.00
N LYS A 102 28.63 -23.34 63.42
CA LYS A 102 27.69 -24.31 62.85
C LYS A 102 26.26 -23.76 62.87
N LYS A 103 25.60 -23.69 61.71
CA LYS A 103 24.18 -24.05 61.59
C LYS A 103 23.95 -24.84 60.31
N SER A 104 23.23 -25.93 60.51
CA SER A 104 22.76 -26.92 59.56
C SER A 104 21.84 -26.28 58.51
N GLU A 105 22.22 -26.34 57.24
CA GLU A 105 21.28 -26.21 56.13
C GLU A 105 21.39 -27.45 55.23
N THR A 106 20.25 -28.12 55.11
CA THR A 106 20.00 -29.29 54.28
C THR A 106 20.09 -28.85 52.82
N ASN A 107 21.15 -29.26 52.13
CA ASN A 107 21.26 -29.14 50.68
C ASN A 107 20.33 -30.16 50.01
N GLU A 108 19.11 -29.76 49.70
CA GLU A 108 18.38 -30.31 48.55
C GLU A 108 18.38 -29.24 47.45
N SER A 109 19.32 -29.39 46.53
CA SER A 109 19.30 -28.66 45.25
C SER A 109 18.06 -29.12 44.49
N PRO A 110 17.17 -28.21 44.03
CA PRO A 110 16.20 -28.58 43.02
C PRO A 110 16.98 -28.98 41.78
N ALA A 111 16.65 -30.14 41.20
CA ALA A 111 17.14 -30.52 39.89
C ALA A 111 16.85 -29.37 38.90
N PRO A 112 17.78 -29.03 37.99
CA PRO A 112 17.45 -28.09 36.91
C PRO A 112 16.22 -28.64 36.18
N PRO A 113 15.22 -27.79 35.84
CA PRO A 113 14.10 -28.24 35.03
C PRO A 113 14.69 -28.91 33.79
N ALA A 114 14.26 -30.14 33.53
CA ALA A 114 14.69 -30.91 32.38
C ALA A 114 14.60 -30.00 31.15
N ALA A 115 15.73 -29.75 30.48
CA ALA A 115 15.74 -29.06 29.22
C ALA A 115 14.74 -29.79 28.32
N LEU A 116 13.71 -29.07 27.86
CA LEU A 116 12.80 -29.59 26.85
C LEU A 116 13.66 -30.16 25.72
N PRO A 117 13.39 -31.38 25.24
CA PRO A 117 14.14 -31.92 24.12
C PRO A 117 14.11 -30.90 22.99
N ASP A 118 15.27 -30.59 22.43
CA ASP A 118 15.42 -29.69 21.29
C ASP A 118 14.77 -30.37 20.08
N VAL A 119 13.45 -30.24 19.96
CA VAL A 119 12.68 -30.76 18.84
C VAL A 119 12.98 -29.84 17.67
N SER A 120 14.07 -30.15 16.97
CA SER A 120 14.40 -29.57 15.68
C SER A 120 13.31 -29.97 14.67
N LEU A 121 12.25 -29.16 14.56
CA LEU A 121 11.23 -29.32 13.53
C LEU A 121 11.86 -29.17 12.15
N ASN A 122 11.65 -30.16 11.28
CA ASN A 122 12.02 -30.06 9.88
C ASN A 122 10.90 -29.34 9.09
N TRP A 123 11.13 -29.07 7.80
CA TRP A 123 10.14 -28.38 6.96
C TRP A 123 8.80 -29.10 6.85
N GLN A 124 8.81 -30.44 6.76
CA GLN A 124 7.58 -31.23 6.69
C GLN A 124 6.76 -31.07 7.98
N ASP A 125 7.41 -31.16 9.15
CA ASP A 125 6.75 -30.98 10.44
C ASP A 125 6.08 -29.59 10.53
N VAL A 126 6.81 -28.53 10.16
CA VAL A 126 6.31 -27.14 10.18
C VAL A 126 5.11 -26.98 9.24
N THR A 127 5.19 -27.51 8.02
CA THR A 127 4.08 -27.40 7.06
C THR A 127 2.85 -28.20 7.49
N GLN A 128 3.03 -29.37 8.10
CA GLN A 128 1.95 -30.19 8.61
C GLN A 128 1.28 -29.54 9.83
N LEU A 129 2.06 -28.94 10.74
CA LEU A 129 1.55 -28.17 11.86
C LEU A 129 0.71 -26.99 11.37
N LEU A 130 1.24 -26.20 10.42
CA LEU A 130 0.50 -25.07 9.86
C LEU A 130 -0.81 -25.51 9.19
N ALA A 131 -0.76 -26.54 8.37
CA ALA A 131 -1.95 -27.09 7.70
C ALA A 131 -2.99 -27.61 8.70
N GLY A 132 -2.55 -28.24 9.79
CA GLY A 132 -3.44 -28.73 10.86
C GLY A 132 -4.14 -27.63 11.63
N LYS A 133 -3.54 -26.43 11.73
CA LYS A 133 -4.12 -25.28 12.45
C LYS A 133 -5.06 -24.43 11.59
N LEU A 134 -4.83 -24.38 10.28
CA LEU A 134 -5.63 -23.61 9.33
C LEU A 134 -6.90 -24.37 8.92
N THR A 135 -7.85 -24.53 9.86
CA THR A 135 -9.08 -25.31 9.65
C THR A 135 -10.24 -24.48 9.08
N SER A 136 -11.11 -25.12 8.30
CA SER A 136 -12.32 -24.47 7.75
C SER A 136 -13.21 -23.88 8.84
N GLN A 137 -13.34 -24.57 9.98
CA GLN A 137 -14.17 -24.09 11.11
C GLN A 137 -13.63 -22.78 11.71
N ALA A 138 -12.30 -22.67 11.85
CA ALA A 138 -11.67 -21.45 12.35
C ALA A 138 -11.88 -20.29 11.36
N PHE A 139 -11.71 -20.54 10.07
CA PHE A 139 -12.00 -19.57 9.02
C PHE A 139 -13.46 -19.15 8.98
N GLU A 140 -14.43 -20.07 9.06
CA GLU A 140 -15.85 -19.74 9.07
C GLU A 140 -16.23 -18.83 10.25
N LYS A 141 -15.67 -19.10 11.43
CA LYS A 141 -15.88 -18.24 12.61
C LYS A 141 -15.30 -16.85 12.38
N THR A 142 -14.04 -16.79 11.95
CA THR A 142 -13.34 -15.51 11.75
C THR A 142 -13.95 -14.69 10.62
N LEU A 143 -14.37 -15.32 9.52
CA LEU A 143 -15.12 -14.67 8.44
C LEU A 143 -16.42 -14.05 8.96
N LYS A 144 -17.21 -14.77 9.76
CA LYS A 144 -18.44 -14.23 10.39
C LYS A 144 -18.13 -13.10 11.35
N ASP A 145 -17.05 -13.20 12.12
CA ASP A 145 -16.63 -12.19 13.08
C ASP A 145 -16.20 -10.88 12.41
N PHE A 146 -15.49 -10.96 11.30
CA PHE A 146 -15.02 -9.79 10.55
C PHE A 146 -15.98 -9.33 9.47
N ASP A 147 -17.10 -10.02 9.26
CA ASP A 147 -18.15 -9.57 8.37
C ASP A 147 -18.95 -8.42 8.99
N ARG A 148 -19.02 -7.30 8.27
CA ARG A 148 -19.57 -6.02 8.71
C ARG A 148 -20.20 -5.31 7.53
N PRO A 149 -21.38 -4.69 7.70
CA PRO A 149 -22.12 -4.06 6.60
C PRO A 149 -21.41 -2.85 6.00
N SER A 150 -20.54 -2.17 6.76
CA SER A 150 -19.73 -1.05 6.32
C SER A 150 -18.39 -1.03 7.06
N ARG A 151 -17.34 -0.56 6.38
CA ARG A 151 -15.96 -0.48 6.87
C ARG A 151 -15.12 0.53 6.10
N SER A 152 -15.72 1.67 5.73
CA SER A 152 -15.01 2.69 4.97
C SER A 152 -13.81 3.25 5.73
N ALA A 153 -12.71 3.53 5.03
CA ALA A 153 -11.47 3.99 5.64
C ALA A 153 -11.68 5.21 6.56
N GLY A 154 -11.14 5.13 7.78
CA GLY A 154 -11.27 6.18 8.79
C GLY A 154 -12.71 6.42 9.26
N SER A 155 -13.60 5.43 9.12
CA SER A 155 -14.91 5.42 9.80
C SER A 155 -14.77 4.83 11.21
N GLU A 156 -15.82 5.00 12.03
CA GLU A 156 -15.85 4.38 13.36
C GLU A 156 -15.82 2.85 13.28
N GLU A 157 -16.46 2.26 12.25
CA GLU A 157 -16.45 0.82 12.00
C GLU A 157 -15.06 0.30 11.62
N ASP A 158 -14.32 1.04 10.78
CA ASP A 158 -12.93 0.70 10.45
C ASP A 158 -12.05 0.74 11.72
N ALA A 159 -12.18 1.79 12.54
CA ALA A 159 -11.45 1.89 13.82
C ALA A 159 -11.82 0.76 14.79
N ARG A 160 -13.10 0.40 14.91
CA ARG A 160 -13.57 -0.73 15.72
C ARG A 160 -13.01 -2.06 15.23
N LEU A 161 -12.91 -2.27 13.91
CA LEU A 161 -12.27 -3.46 13.35
C LEU A 161 -10.76 -3.48 13.64
N GLY A 162 -10.09 -2.34 13.53
CA GLY A 162 -8.68 -2.19 13.92
C GLY A 162 -8.46 -2.56 15.38
N ASN A 163 -9.25 -2.00 16.30
CA ASN A 163 -9.19 -2.31 17.73
C ASN A 163 -9.44 -3.80 18.01
N ARG A 164 -10.40 -4.43 17.30
CA ARG A 164 -10.64 -5.88 17.43
C ARG A 164 -9.43 -6.72 17.05
N ILE A 165 -8.71 -6.34 15.98
CA ILE A 165 -7.48 -7.03 15.57
C ILE A 165 -6.38 -6.80 16.61
N PHE A 166 -6.24 -5.55 17.10
CA PHE A 166 -5.29 -5.21 18.16
C PHE A 166 -5.51 -6.06 19.42
N ASP A 167 -6.76 -6.17 19.88
CA ASP A 167 -7.14 -7.00 21.03
C ASP A 167 -6.89 -8.49 20.78
N THR A 168 -7.08 -8.94 19.54
CA THR A 168 -6.77 -10.32 19.13
C THR A 168 -5.26 -10.57 19.25
N PHE A 169 -4.41 -9.68 18.73
CA PHE A 169 -2.96 -9.81 18.86
C PHE A 169 -2.50 -9.73 20.32
N LYS A 170 -3.11 -8.87 21.13
CA LYS A 170 -2.84 -8.80 22.57
C LYS A 170 -3.20 -10.10 23.30
N THR A 171 -4.30 -10.74 22.92
CA THR A 171 -4.72 -12.04 23.48
C THR A 171 -3.77 -13.18 23.09
N LEU A 172 -3.11 -13.05 21.94
CA LEU A 172 -2.04 -13.95 21.49
C LEU A 172 -0.67 -13.58 22.09
N GLU A 173 -0.65 -12.82 23.19
CA GLU A 173 0.58 -12.42 23.91
C GLU A 173 1.65 -11.78 23.00
N MET A 174 1.23 -11.17 21.90
CA MET A 174 2.09 -10.35 21.05
C MET A 174 2.32 -8.98 21.71
N GLU A 175 3.29 -8.22 21.19
CA GLU A 175 3.47 -6.80 21.49
C GLU A 175 2.81 -5.94 20.38
N PRO A 176 1.48 -5.76 20.34
CA PRO A 176 0.85 -5.01 19.26
C PRO A 176 1.04 -3.50 19.41
N TRP A 177 1.06 -2.79 18.28
CA TRP A 177 1.06 -1.33 18.24
C TRP A 177 0.17 -0.81 17.11
N THR A 178 -0.21 0.45 17.21
CA THR A 178 -0.97 1.16 16.19
C THR A 178 -0.11 2.27 15.61
N ASP A 179 -0.17 2.41 14.30
CA ASP A 179 0.44 3.49 13.53
C ASP A 179 -0.67 4.34 12.92
N ILE A 180 -0.64 5.64 13.21
CA ILE A 180 -1.75 6.56 12.97
C ILE A 180 -1.32 7.61 11.95
N HIS A 181 -2.11 7.76 10.88
CA HIS A 181 -1.89 8.78 9.85
C HIS A 181 -3.12 9.67 9.69
N TYR A 182 -2.89 10.93 9.37
CA TYR A 182 -3.93 11.91 9.06
C TYR A 182 -3.91 12.18 7.55
N VAL A 183 -4.81 11.54 6.82
CA VAL A 183 -4.78 11.49 5.36
C VAL A 183 -5.96 12.23 4.75
N GLN A 184 -5.78 12.72 3.53
CA GLN A 184 -6.82 13.40 2.78
C GLN A 184 -7.46 12.47 1.73
N LEU A 185 -8.63 11.94 2.06
CA LEU A 185 -9.43 11.08 1.18
C LEU A 185 -10.47 11.90 0.42
N GLN A 186 -11.17 11.30 -0.54
CA GLN A 186 -12.24 11.95 -1.29
C GLN A 186 -13.53 11.13 -1.21
N LYS A 187 -14.68 11.77 -1.02
CA LYS A 187 -16.00 11.12 -1.03
C LYS A 187 -17.05 11.99 -1.76
N PRO A 188 -18.20 11.46 -2.19
CA PRO A 188 -19.28 12.26 -2.78
C PRO A 188 -19.84 13.30 -1.78
N ASP A 189 -20.23 14.48 -2.28
CA ASP A 189 -20.99 15.47 -1.50
C ASP A 189 -22.46 15.05 -1.42
N SER A 190 -22.96 14.84 -0.20
CA SER A 190 -24.35 14.44 0.05
C SER A 190 -25.38 15.50 -0.35
N ASN A 191 -25.01 16.78 -0.37
CA ASN A 191 -25.90 17.88 -0.77
C ASN A 191 -25.89 18.13 -2.27
N ARG A 192 -24.83 17.70 -2.95
CA ARG A 192 -24.61 17.90 -4.38
C ARG A 192 -24.19 16.57 -5.01
N PRO A 193 -25.12 15.65 -5.26
CA PRO A 193 -24.76 14.35 -5.82
C PRO A 193 -24.15 14.49 -7.21
N ASN A 194 -23.36 13.49 -7.60
CA ASN A 194 -22.85 13.40 -8.97
C ASN A 194 -24.01 13.15 -9.93
N THR A 195 -23.98 13.77 -11.11
CA THR A 195 -25.06 13.65 -12.08
C THR A 195 -24.55 13.44 -13.49
N ILE A 196 -25.33 12.71 -14.28
CA ILE A 196 -25.09 12.47 -15.70
C ILE A 196 -26.37 12.75 -16.45
N GLN A 197 -26.29 13.60 -17.48
CA GLN A 197 -27.44 13.99 -18.28
C GLN A 197 -27.18 13.72 -19.76
N PHE A 198 -28.04 12.90 -20.38
CA PHE A 198 -27.96 12.56 -21.80
C PHE A 198 -29.33 12.71 -22.46
N GLY A 199 -29.52 13.81 -23.20
CA GLY A 199 -30.83 14.19 -23.72
C GLY A 199 -31.81 14.48 -22.58
N SER A 200 -32.95 13.78 -22.57
CA SER A 200 -33.97 13.86 -21.52
C SER A 200 -33.64 13.03 -20.28
N ASP A 201 -32.69 12.10 -20.37
CA ASP A 201 -32.39 11.19 -19.28
C ASP A 201 -31.42 11.84 -18.30
N ALA A 202 -31.70 11.67 -17.01
CA ALA A 202 -30.83 12.10 -15.92
C ALA A 202 -30.57 10.91 -14.99
N PHE A 203 -29.29 10.68 -14.67
CA PHE A 203 -28.82 9.61 -13.81
C PHE A 203 -28.06 10.20 -12.62
N LYS A 204 -28.20 9.56 -11.46
CA LYS A 204 -27.52 9.93 -10.22
C LYS A 204 -26.84 8.67 -9.66
N PRO A 205 -25.62 8.36 -10.11
CA PRO A 205 -24.90 7.18 -9.61
C PRO A 205 -24.56 7.35 -8.12
N GLU A 206 -24.67 6.27 -7.35
CA GLU A 206 -24.19 6.23 -5.96
C GLU A 206 -22.70 5.84 -5.90
N GLY A 207 -22.23 5.05 -6.87
CA GLY A 207 -20.81 4.78 -7.06
C GLY A 207 -20.02 6.06 -7.34
N TYR A 208 -18.71 6.03 -7.12
CA TYR A 208 -17.84 7.15 -7.46
C TYR A 208 -16.38 6.71 -7.62
N LEU A 209 -15.59 7.61 -8.20
CA LEU A 209 -14.13 7.47 -8.30
C LEU A 209 -13.45 8.49 -7.39
N ALA A 210 -12.81 8.00 -6.33
CA ALA A 210 -12.00 8.81 -5.44
C ALA A 210 -10.83 9.44 -6.21
N TYR A 211 -10.51 10.67 -5.85
CA TYR A 211 -9.54 11.55 -6.50
C TYR A 211 -9.90 12.00 -7.93
N SER A 212 -11.16 11.83 -8.34
CA SER A 212 -11.66 12.43 -9.58
C SER A 212 -11.56 13.95 -9.55
N GLY A 213 -11.28 14.54 -10.72
CA GLY A 213 -11.53 15.97 -10.94
C GLY A 213 -12.99 16.31 -10.64
N THR A 214 -13.24 17.55 -10.19
CA THR A 214 -14.57 18.04 -9.84
C THR A 214 -15.03 19.10 -10.82
N GLY A 215 -16.34 19.30 -10.93
CA GLY A 215 -16.96 20.26 -11.82
C GLY A 215 -17.84 19.62 -12.88
N ARG A 216 -18.31 20.47 -13.80
CA ARG A 216 -19.25 20.12 -14.87
C ARG A 216 -18.53 20.13 -16.21
N ALA A 217 -18.60 19.01 -16.93
CA ALA A 217 -18.08 18.86 -18.28
C ALA A 217 -19.21 18.48 -19.23
N GLN A 218 -19.22 19.08 -20.42
CA GLN A 218 -20.18 18.76 -21.48
C GLN A 218 -19.43 18.56 -22.80
N GLY A 219 -19.61 17.39 -23.41
CA GLY A 219 -18.91 17.02 -24.64
C GLY A 219 -19.61 15.88 -25.35
N ARG A 220 -19.11 15.55 -26.54
CA ARG A 220 -19.62 14.43 -27.34
C ARG A 220 -19.36 13.11 -26.61
N LEU A 221 -20.39 12.26 -26.46
CA LEU A 221 -20.22 10.94 -25.89
C LEU A 221 -19.55 10.00 -26.90
N VAL A 222 -18.41 9.42 -26.53
CA VAL A 222 -17.64 8.49 -27.38
C VAL A 222 -17.37 7.20 -26.64
N TYR A 223 -17.63 6.05 -27.27
CA TYR A 223 -17.33 4.75 -26.67
C TYR A 223 -15.88 4.34 -26.96
N GLY A 224 -15.10 4.15 -25.89
CA GLY A 224 -13.64 3.96 -25.93
C GLY A 224 -13.15 2.56 -25.54
N ASN A 225 -14.02 1.54 -25.56
CA ASN A 225 -13.69 0.18 -25.12
C ASN A 225 -13.14 0.15 -23.68
N TYR A 226 -11.98 -0.47 -23.42
CA TYR A 226 -11.36 -0.49 -22.08
C TYR A 226 -10.46 0.72 -21.81
N GLY A 227 -10.41 1.71 -22.71
CA GLY A 227 -9.58 2.91 -22.54
C GLY A 227 -8.07 2.66 -22.61
N ARG A 228 -7.65 1.53 -23.18
CA ARG A 228 -6.23 1.25 -23.44
C ARG A 228 -5.73 2.15 -24.56
N GLN A 229 -4.42 2.38 -24.63
CA GLN A 229 -3.86 3.28 -25.64
C GLN A 229 -4.14 2.79 -27.06
N GLU A 230 -4.09 1.47 -27.29
CA GLU A 230 -4.45 0.83 -28.54
C GLU A 230 -5.94 0.97 -28.87
N ASP A 231 -6.82 0.89 -27.86
CA ASP A 231 -8.26 1.07 -28.05
C ASP A 231 -8.56 2.51 -28.53
N LEU A 232 -8.04 3.50 -27.80
CA LEU A 232 -8.28 4.91 -28.10
C LEU A 232 -7.67 5.32 -29.45
N THR A 233 -6.56 4.71 -29.84
CA THR A 233 -5.94 4.95 -31.16
C THR A 233 -6.82 4.44 -32.29
N VAL A 234 -7.49 3.29 -32.13
CA VAL A 234 -8.46 2.77 -33.11
C VAL A 234 -9.69 3.67 -33.19
N VAL A 235 -10.25 4.10 -32.05
CA VAL A 235 -11.43 5.00 -32.04
C VAL A 235 -11.11 6.33 -32.74
N GLN A 236 -9.93 6.88 -32.49
CA GLN A 236 -9.48 8.16 -33.04
C GLN A 236 -9.42 8.17 -34.58
N GLN A 237 -9.36 7.00 -35.23
CA GLN A 237 -9.41 6.89 -36.69
C GLN A 237 -10.80 7.20 -37.26
N SER A 238 -11.86 7.04 -36.45
CA SER A 238 -13.26 7.20 -36.89
C SER A 238 -13.98 8.35 -36.21
N VAL A 239 -13.58 8.71 -34.98
CA VAL A 239 -14.23 9.74 -34.16
C VAL A 239 -13.18 10.57 -33.44
N ASP A 240 -13.36 11.88 -33.44
CA ASP A 240 -12.49 12.79 -32.69
C ASP A 240 -12.73 12.69 -31.17
N LEU A 241 -11.63 12.58 -30.42
CA LEU A 241 -11.62 12.40 -28.97
C LEU A 241 -11.43 13.74 -28.22
N GLU A 242 -10.97 14.79 -28.90
CA GLU A 242 -10.75 16.08 -28.25
C GLU A 242 -12.09 16.72 -27.84
N GLY A 243 -12.17 17.19 -26.59
CA GLY A 243 -13.40 17.74 -26.03
C GLY A 243 -14.52 16.71 -25.80
N SER A 244 -14.22 15.41 -25.89
CA SER A 244 -15.21 14.34 -25.75
C SER A 244 -15.36 13.85 -24.31
N VAL A 245 -16.48 13.19 -24.02
CA VAL A 245 -16.70 12.40 -22.81
C VAL A 245 -16.57 10.93 -23.20
N LEU A 246 -15.59 10.23 -22.65
CA LEU A 246 -15.37 8.82 -22.97
C LEU A 246 -16.22 7.91 -22.09
N LEU A 247 -16.89 6.94 -22.70
CA LEU A 247 -17.52 5.82 -22.03
C LEU A 247 -16.64 4.58 -22.17
N LEU A 248 -16.19 4.05 -21.04
CA LEU A 248 -15.19 2.98 -20.94
C LEU A 248 -15.73 1.80 -20.13
N ARG A 249 -15.31 0.61 -20.48
CA ARG A 249 -15.53 -0.62 -19.71
C ARG A 249 -14.51 -0.71 -18.59
N ALA A 250 -14.93 -1.09 -17.41
CA ALA A 250 -14.03 -1.47 -16.33
C ALA A 250 -13.21 -2.71 -16.73
N GLY A 251 -11.96 -2.79 -16.27
CA GLY A 251 -11.08 -3.95 -16.45
C GLY A 251 -9.93 -3.72 -17.44
N LYS A 252 -9.10 -4.76 -17.60
CA LYS A 252 -7.82 -4.80 -18.35
C LYS A 252 -6.71 -3.87 -17.83
N ILE A 253 -7.05 -2.65 -17.45
CA ILE A 253 -6.17 -1.64 -16.85
C ILE A 253 -6.88 -0.95 -15.67
N SER A 254 -6.14 -0.24 -14.83
CA SER A 254 -6.72 0.46 -13.66
C SER A 254 -7.56 1.67 -14.09
N PHE A 255 -8.51 2.11 -13.26
CA PHE A 255 -9.29 3.32 -13.54
C PHE A 255 -8.40 4.55 -13.66
N ALA A 256 -7.34 4.63 -12.86
CA ALA A 256 -6.34 5.69 -12.98
C ALA A 256 -5.69 5.72 -14.37
N GLN A 257 -5.30 4.57 -14.91
CA GLN A 257 -4.74 4.46 -16.27
C GLN A 257 -5.77 4.80 -17.36
N GLN A 258 -7.03 4.37 -17.19
CA GLN A 258 -8.11 4.71 -18.11
C GLN A 258 -8.32 6.22 -18.21
N VAL A 259 -8.37 6.90 -17.07
CA VAL A 259 -8.57 8.35 -16.98
C VAL A 259 -7.36 9.11 -17.51
N ASP A 260 -6.13 8.67 -17.18
CA ASP A 260 -4.90 9.26 -17.70
C ASP A 260 -4.79 9.14 -19.23
N ASN A 261 -5.05 7.95 -19.78
CA ASN A 261 -5.07 7.72 -21.23
C ASN A 261 -6.13 8.59 -21.92
N ALA A 262 -7.32 8.70 -21.35
CA ALA A 262 -8.39 9.56 -21.87
C ALA A 262 -7.98 11.03 -21.89
N ALA A 263 -7.43 11.54 -20.77
CA ALA A 263 -6.97 12.91 -20.66
C ALA A 263 -5.87 13.23 -21.67
N LYS A 264 -4.92 12.31 -21.89
CA LYS A 264 -3.85 12.43 -22.92
C LYS A 264 -4.39 12.50 -24.35
N LYS A 265 -5.60 12.00 -24.59
CA LYS A 265 -6.31 12.08 -25.88
C LYS A 265 -7.24 13.30 -25.99
N GLY A 266 -7.22 14.20 -25.01
CA GLY A 266 -8.02 15.43 -25.01
C GLY A 266 -9.47 15.24 -24.56
N ALA A 267 -9.83 14.08 -23.99
CA ALA A 267 -11.13 13.90 -23.36
C ALA A 267 -11.28 14.82 -22.15
N ILE A 268 -12.49 15.32 -21.92
CA ILE A 268 -12.82 16.26 -20.84
C ILE A 268 -13.57 15.60 -19.69
N ALA A 269 -14.07 14.38 -19.86
CA ALA A 269 -14.62 13.56 -18.78
C ALA A 269 -14.59 12.06 -19.14
N VAL A 270 -14.69 11.20 -18.13
CA VAL A 270 -14.71 9.74 -18.30
C VAL A 270 -15.87 9.13 -17.52
N LEU A 271 -16.58 8.20 -18.15
CA LEU A 271 -17.57 7.33 -17.55
C LEU A 271 -17.07 5.89 -17.60
N ILE A 272 -17.10 5.17 -16.48
CA ILE A 272 -16.64 3.77 -16.39
C ILE A 272 -17.78 2.86 -15.94
N TYR A 273 -18.03 1.76 -16.64
CA TYR A 273 -19.08 0.81 -16.28
C TYR A 273 -18.59 -0.64 -16.26
N PRO A 274 -19.15 -1.52 -15.40
CA PRO A 274 -18.82 -2.93 -15.40
C PRO A 274 -19.63 -3.67 -16.47
N ASP A 275 -18.99 -4.10 -17.55
CA ASP A 275 -19.67 -4.84 -18.62
C ASP A 275 -19.92 -6.31 -18.22
N PRO A 276 -21.10 -6.89 -18.49
CA PRO A 276 -21.38 -8.31 -18.23
C PRO A 276 -20.38 -9.30 -18.85
N GLN A 277 -19.65 -8.88 -19.88
CA GLN A 277 -18.58 -9.67 -20.48
C GLN A 277 -17.47 -10.02 -19.48
N ASP A 278 -17.11 -9.08 -18.61
CA ASP A 278 -16.02 -9.25 -17.64
C ASP A 278 -16.56 -9.40 -16.21
N TYR A 279 -17.73 -8.82 -15.92
CA TYR A 279 -18.32 -8.75 -14.60
C TYR A 279 -19.77 -9.25 -14.60
N LYS A 280 -19.99 -10.49 -14.13
CA LYS A 280 -21.33 -11.08 -13.97
C LYS A 280 -22.06 -10.48 -12.75
N LEU A 281 -22.40 -9.19 -12.83
CA LEU A 281 -23.03 -8.41 -11.78
C LEU A 281 -24.50 -8.12 -12.12
N VAL A 282 -25.27 -7.76 -11.09
CA VAL A 282 -26.62 -7.25 -11.28
C VAL A 282 -26.53 -5.90 -12.01
N ALA A 283 -27.48 -5.63 -12.90
CA ALA A 283 -27.39 -4.47 -13.78
C ALA A 283 -27.51 -3.10 -13.07
N THR A 284 -27.88 -3.10 -11.79
CA THR A 284 -27.93 -1.93 -10.89
C THR A 284 -26.71 -1.84 -9.97
N THR A 285 -25.72 -2.74 -10.10
CA THR A 285 -24.55 -2.73 -9.23
C THR A 285 -23.70 -1.48 -9.46
N GLU A 286 -23.51 -0.72 -8.39
CA GLU A 286 -22.66 0.46 -8.33
C GLU A 286 -21.19 0.06 -8.18
N LEU A 287 -20.31 0.82 -8.82
CA LEU A 287 -18.88 0.57 -8.81
C LEU A 287 -18.14 1.69 -8.08
N TYR A 288 -17.17 1.32 -7.26
CA TYR A 288 -16.33 2.23 -6.50
C TYR A 288 -14.87 2.00 -6.89
N GLY A 289 -14.06 3.05 -6.82
CA GLY A 289 -12.64 2.96 -7.13
C GLY A 289 -11.91 4.26 -6.88
N HIS A 290 -10.63 4.31 -7.22
CA HIS A 290 -9.84 5.52 -7.21
C HIS A 290 -9.16 5.75 -8.57
N VAL A 291 -8.87 7.00 -8.90
CA VAL A 291 -8.24 7.41 -10.17
C VAL A 291 -6.89 8.11 -9.98
N HIS A 292 -6.30 7.99 -8.79
CA HIS A 292 -4.93 8.42 -8.53
C HIS A 292 -3.94 7.44 -9.18
N LEU A 293 -3.14 7.95 -10.13
CA LEU A 293 -2.06 7.22 -10.78
C LEU A 293 -0.82 7.21 -9.88
N GLY A 294 -0.91 6.45 -8.78
CA GLY A 294 0.11 6.30 -7.76
C GLY A 294 -0.42 5.50 -6.58
N SER A 295 0.31 5.55 -5.47
CA SER A 295 -0.09 5.01 -4.17
C SER A 295 0.18 6.03 -3.07
N GLY A 296 -0.38 5.83 -1.88
CA GLY A 296 -0.22 6.78 -0.77
C GLY A 296 -1.22 7.93 -0.81
N ASP A 297 -1.16 8.80 0.19
CA ASP A 297 -1.95 10.03 0.18
C ASP A 297 -1.43 10.95 -0.95
N PRO A 298 -2.27 11.28 -1.96
CA PRO A 298 -1.83 12.12 -3.06
C PRO A 298 -1.56 13.58 -2.67
N TYR A 299 -1.82 13.98 -1.41
CA TYR A 299 -1.62 15.35 -0.91
C TYR A 299 -0.37 15.51 -0.03
N THR A 300 0.36 14.42 0.20
CA THR A 300 1.61 14.32 0.99
C THR A 300 2.64 13.39 0.31
N PRO A 301 2.82 13.46 -1.02
CA PRO A 301 3.64 12.47 -1.72
C PRO A 301 5.10 12.47 -1.24
N GLY A 302 5.58 11.32 -0.76
CA GLY A 302 6.95 11.09 -0.36
C GLY A 302 7.32 11.51 1.07
N PHE A 303 6.32 11.85 1.89
CA PHE A 303 6.48 12.15 3.30
C PHE A 303 5.25 11.66 4.09
N PRO A 304 5.44 10.99 5.24
CA PRO A 304 4.31 10.53 6.04
C PRO A 304 3.32 11.66 6.37
N SER A 305 2.04 11.33 6.27
CA SER A 305 0.94 12.27 6.48
C SER A 305 0.76 12.61 7.95
N PHE A 306 1.41 13.69 8.39
CA PHE A 306 1.20 14.29 9.70
C PHE A 306 -0.05 15.18 9.72
N ASN A 307 -0.53 15.51 10.94
CA ASN A 307 -1.64 16.44 11.14
C ASN A 307 -1.45 17.71 10.28
N HIS A 308 -2.40 17.97 9.36
CA HIS A 308 -2.34 18.93 8.25
C HIS A 308 -2.19 20.42 8.63
N THR A 309 -1.76 20.71 9.87
CA THR A 309 -1.49 22.06 10.38
C THR A 309 -0.04 22.51 10.13
N GLN A 310 0.87 21.59 9.74
CA GLN A 310 2.31 21.87 9.72
C GLN A 310 2.94 22.01 8.32
N PHE A 311 2.32 21.48 7.26
CA PHE A 311 2.87 21.53 5.90
C PHE A 311 1.82 21.96 4.87
N ALA A 312 2.23 22.77 3.89
CA ALA A 312 1.37 23.13 2.77
C ALA A 312 1.09 21.87 1.92
N PRO A 313 -0.17 21.57 1.57
CA PRO A 313 -0.52 20.40 0.77
C PRO A 313 0.26 20.41 -0.55
N THR A 314 0.94 19.31 -0.86
CA THR A 314 1.64 19.12 -2.14
C THR A 314 0.85 18.13 -2.96
N LYS A 315 0.47 18.49 -4.20
CA LYS A 315 -0.38 17.62 -5.02
C LYS A 315 0.47 16.67 -5.87
N SER A 316 0.21 15.38 -5.73
CA SER A 316 0.72 14.32 -6.60
C SER A 316 0.46 14.65 -8.07
N SER A 317 1.46 14.42 -8.91
CA SER A 317 1.31 14.56 -10.37
C SER A 317 0.38 13.49 -10.97
N GLY A 318 0.07 12.43 -10.22
CA GLY A 318 -0.84 11.35 -10.61
C GLY A 318 -2.32 11.65 -10.39
N LEU A 319 -2.69 12.85 -9.92
CA LEU A 319 -4.10 13.25 -9.79
C LEU A 319 -4.67 13.67 -11.15
N PRO A 320 -5.85 13.14 -11.56
CA PRO A 320 -6.47 13.52 -12.80
C PRO A 320 -7.07 14.92 -12.72
N LYS A 321 -7.02 15.65 -13.83
CA LYS A 321 -7.64 16.99 -13.96
C LYS A 321 -9.08 16.94 -14.45
N ILE A 322 -9.47 15.84 -15.08
CA ILE A 322 -10.81 15.67 -15.68
C ILE A 322 -11.75 14.93 -14.73
N PRO A 323 -13.05 15.25 -14.73
CA PRO A 323 -14.06 14.46 -14.03
C PRO A 323 -14.12 13.02 -14.55
N ALA A 324 -14.18 12.07 -13.61
CA ALA A 324 -14.34 10.66 -13.86
C ALA A 324 -15.42 10.09 -12.93
N GLN A 325 -16.35 9.32 -13.49
CA GLN A 325 -17.50 8.81 -12.75
C GLN A 325 -17.81 7.37 -13.15
N THR A 326 -18.03 6.51 -12.16
CA THR A 326 -18.57 5.16 -12.41
C THR A 326 -20.08 5.21 -12.66
N ILE A 327 -20.58 4.27 -13.47
CA ILE A 327 -22.01 4.10 -13.73
C ILE A 327 -22.40 2.64 -13.71
N THR A 328 -23.67 2.38 -13.48
CA THR A 328 -24.23 1.02 -13.52
C THR A 328 -24.31 0.48 -14.96
N PRO A 329 -24.35 -0.85 -15.14
CA PRO A 329 -24.62 -1.47 -16.43
C PRO A 329 -25.92 -0.96 -17.09
N ASN A 330 -26.97 -0.71 -16.30
CA ASN A 330 -28.23 -0.15 -16.80
C ASN A 330 -28.05 1.25 -17.39
N THR A 331 -27.32 2.13 -16.68
CA THR A 331 -27.00 3.46 -17.19
C THR A 331 -26.18 3.36 -18.48
N ALA A 332 -25.15 2.51 -18.51
CA ALA A 332 -24.33 2.31 -19.71
C ALA A 332 -25.16 1.80 -20.91
N SER A 333 -26.09 0.87 -20.68
CA SER A 333 -27.02 0.38 -21.70
C SER A 333 -27.89 1.50 -22.27
N ALA A 334 -28.49 2.32 -21.40
CA ALA A 334 -29.30 3.47 -21.82
C ALA A 334 -28.50 4.49 -22.65
N LEU A 335 -27.24 4.74 -22.27
CA LEU A 335 -26.33 5.62 -23.02
C LEU A 335 -25.99 5.03 -24.40
N LEU A 336 -25.55 3.76 -24.45
CA LEU A 336 -25.11 3.10 -25.68
C LEU A 336 -26.25 2.87 -26.67
N GLN A 337 -27.49 2.65 -26.22
CA GLN A 337 -28.65 2.57 -27.11
C GLN A 337 -28.90 3.89 -27.85
N LYS A 338 -28.56 5.03 -27.24
CA LYS A 338 -28.82 6.38 -27.76
C LYS A 338 -27.60 7.07 -28.39
N ILE A 339 -26.40 6.46 -28.28
CA ILE A 339 -25.10 7.08 -28.61
C ILE A 339 -24.93 7.44 -30.09
N GLY A 340 -25.48 6.65 -31.01
CA GLY A 340 -25.32 6.85 -32.47
C GLY A 340 -23.86 6.66 -32.94
N GLY A 341 -23.53 7.17 -34.13
CA GLY A 341 -22.16 7.11 -34.67
C GLY A 341 -21.83 5.85 -35.48
N PRO A 342 -20.55 5.71 -35.91
CA PRO A 342 -20.04 4.54 -36.61
C PRO A 342 -20.15 3.26 -35.78
N ASP A 343 -20.17 2.10 -36.44
CA ASP A 343 -20.08 0.80 -35.76
C ASP A 343 -18.72 0.66 -35.07
N ALA A 344 -18.70 0.18 -33.82
CA ALA A 344 -17.47 -0.02 -33.06
C ALA A 344 -16.65 -1.23 -33.53
N GLY A 345 -17.26 -2.14 -34.30
CA GLY A 345 -16.61 -3.34 -34.79
C GLY A 345 -16.57 -4.47 -33.76
N ARG A 346 -16.12 -5.65 -34.19
CA ARG A 346 -16.26 -6.90 -33.41
C ARG A 346 -15.48 -6.90 -32.08
N ASN A 347 -14.29 -6.32 -32.07
CA ASN A 347 -13.39 -6.34 -30.90
C ASN A 347 -13.83 -5.40 -29.76
N PHE A 348 -14.80 -4.53 -30.04
CA PHE A 348 -15.30 -3.51 -29.12
C PHE A 348 -16.65 -3.91 -28.50
N LYS A 349 -17.22 -5.04 -28.90
CA LYS A 349 -18.50 -5.51 -28.37
C LYS A 349 -18.35 -5.99 -26.92
N GLY A 350 -19.30 -5.59 -26.08
CA GLY A 350 -19.56 -6.14 -24.75
C GLY A 350 -20.77 -7.08 -24.75
N GLN A 351 -21.29 -7.38 -23.55
CA GLN A 351 -22.45 -8.26 -23.32
C GLN A 351 -23.66 -7.56 -22.69
N LEU A 352 -23.72 -6.23 -22.70
CA LEU A 352 -24.96 -5.51 -22.35
C LEU A 352 -26.12 -5.93 -23.26
N GLU A 353 -27.27 -6.20 -22.65
CA GLU A 353 -28.50 -6.59 -23.34
C GLU A 353 -29.07 -5.46 -24.20
N SER A 354 -29.57 -5.81 -25.39
CA SER A 354 -30.24 -4.88 -26.32
C SER A 354 -29.38 -3.67 -26.73
N VAL A 355 -28.05 -3.80 -26.71
CA VAL A 355 -27.11 -2.75 -27.13
C VAL A 355 -26.40 -3.15 -28.43
N PHE A 356 -26.44 -2.24 -29.40
CA PHE A 356 -25.55 -2.25 -30.54
C PHE A 356 -24.41 -1.27 -30.30
N TYR A 357 -23.20 -1.77 -30.07
CA TYR A 357 -22.04 -0.95 -29.76
C TYR A 357 -21.64 -0.08 -30.95
N LYS A 358 -21.81 1.23 -30.78
CA LYS A 358 -21.38 2.26 -31.73
C LYS A 358 -20.41 3.20 -31.04
N LEU A 359 -19.53 3.82 -31.83
CA LEU A 359 -18.48 4.70 -31.31
C LEU A 359 -18.99 6.05 -30.81
N GLY A 360 -20.18 6.50 -31.22
CA GLY A 360 -20.70 7.80 -30.81
C GLY A 360 -20.10 8.96 -31.57
N GLY A 361 -19.83 10.07 -30.86
CA GLY A 361 -19.27 11.29 -31.44
C GLY A 361 -20.29 12.26 -32.03
N ILE A 362 -21.60 12.01 -31.85
CA ILE A 362 -22.68 12.83 -32.44
C ILE A 362 -23.42 13.65 -31.39
N LYS A 363 -23.73 13.06 -30.23
CA LYS A 363 -24.57 13.69 -29.20
C LYS A 363 -23.75 14.08 -27.99
N ASN A 364 -24.10 15.21 -27.39
CA ASN A 364 -23.48 15.68 -26.17
C ASN A 364 -24.09 15.04 -24.93
N ILE A 365 -23.24 14.75 -23.95
CA ILE A 365 -23.57 14.33 -22.61
C ILE A 365 -22.98 15.34 -21.63
N THR A 366 -23.67 15.56 -20.51
CA THR A 366 -23.16 16.36 -19.40
C THR A 366 -22.81 15.44 -18.24
N VAL A 367 -21.62 15.61 -17.67
CA VAL A 367 -21.16 14.91 -16.47
C VAL A 367 -20.81 15.96 -15.43
N GLU A 368 -21.40 15.85 -14.24
CA GLU A 368 -21.09 16.71 -13.10
C GLU A 368 -20.60 15.84 -11.93
N VAL A 369 -19.36 16.08 -11.51
CA VAL A 369 -18.75 15.40 -10.36
C VAL A 369 -18.50 16.41 -9.25
N ASN A 370 -19.04 16.12 -8.08
CA ASN A 370 -19.09 16.98 -6.91
C ASN A 370 -18.46 16.28 -5.69
N ASN A 371 -17.42 15.48 -5.91
CA ASN A 371 -16.69 14.85 -4.81
C ASN A 371 -15.98 15.91 -3.95
N MET A 372 -15.90 15.68 -2.65
CA MET A 372 -15.25 16.56 -1.68
C MET A 372 -14.11 15.85 -0.96
N LEU A 373 -13.05 16.61 -0.65
CA LEU A 373 -11.94 16.12 0.16
C LEU A 373 -12.34 16.08 1.63
N VAL A 374 -11.91 15.03 2.32
CA VAL A 374 -12.16 14.81 3.74
C VAL A 374 -10.88 14.37 4.42
N ASN A 375 -10.53 15.06 5.50
CA ASN A 375 -9.42 14.64 6.35
C ASN A 375 -9.90 13.48 7.23
N LYS A 376 -9.15 12.39 7.24
CA LYS A 376 -9.46 11.17 7.97
C LYS A 376 -8.25 10.73 8.77
N GLU A 377 -8.49 10.35 10.01
CA GLU A 377 -7.52 9.61 10.79
C GLU A 377 -7.65 8.13 10.43
N ILE A 378 -6.55 7.48 10.06
CA ILE A 378 -6.51 6.06 9.72
C ILE A 378 -5.55 5.33 10.65
N HIS A 379 -5.90 4.10 11.02
CA HIS A 379 -5.14 3.29 11.97
C HIS A 379 -4.63 2.02 11.30
N ASN A 380 -3.32 1.91 11.15
CA ASN A 380 -2.67 0.65 10.80
C ASN A 380 -2.39 -0.12 12.10
N VAL A 381 -2.69 -1.42 12.12
CA VAL A 381 -2.55 -2.25 13.34
C VAL A 381 -1.52 -3.33 13.09
N PHE A 382 -0.58 -3.46 14.02
CA PHE A 382 0.53 -4.39 13.90
C PHE A 382 0.59 -5.34 15.09
N GLY A 383 1.06 -6.55 14.83
CA GLY A 383 1.47 -7.53 15.85
C GLY A 383 2.77 -8.20 15.42
N VAL A 384 3.61 -8.57 16.37
CA VAL A 384 4.92 -9.18 16.10
C VAL A 384 5.13 -10.46 16.91
N ILE A 385 5.60 -11.50 16.22
CA ILE A 385 6.23 -12.68 16.84
C ILE A 385 7.73 -12.51 16.64
N LYS A 386 8.48 -12.31 17.74
CA LYS A 386 9.94 -12.09 17.68
C LYS A 386 10.67 -13.35 17.22
N GLY A 387 11.62 -13.16 16.30
CA GLY A 387 12.52 -14.22 15.86
C GLY A 387 13.48 -14.65 16.97
N PHE A 388 13.84 -15.92 16.99
CA PHE A 388 14.70 -16.49 18.03
C PHE A 388 16.20 -16.36 17.73
N SER A 389 16.57 -16.07 16.48
CA SER A 389 17.99 -15.88 16.09
C SER A 389 18.26 -14.48 15.56
N ASP A 390 17.43 -14.02 14.63
CA ASP A 390 17.57 -12.74 13.94
C ASP A 390 16.31 -11.87 14.21
N PRO A 391 16.08 -11.41 15.47
CA PRO A 391 14.85 -10.69 15.83
C PRO A 391 14.69 -9.32 15.14
N ASP A 392 15.77 -8.76 14.60
CA ASP A 392 15.83 -7.49 13.86
C ASP A 392 15.53 -7.65 12.35
N ARG A 393 15.29 -8.88 11.88
CA ARG A 393 14.90 -9.17 10.50
C ARG A 393 13.42 -9.53 10.46
N PHE A 394 12.67 -8.83 9.63
CA PHE A 394 11.21 -8.94 9.59
C PHE A 394 10.72 -9.57 8.30
N ILE A 395 9.73 -10.44 8.41
CA ILE A 395 8.84 -10.84 7.31
C ILE A 395 7.49 -10.18 7.60
N VAL A 396 7.05 -9.27 6.73
CA VAL A 396 5.79 -8.53 6.92
C VAL A 396 4.68 -9.20 6.12
N LEU A 397 3.63 -9.62 6.80
CA LEU A 397 2.40 -10.19 6.25
C LEU A 397 1.30 -9.14 6.38
N GLY A 398 0.82 -8.60 5.26
CA GLY A 398 -0.13 -7.48 5.24
C GLY A 398 -1.50 -7.86 4.70
N ALA A 399 -2.57 -7.30 5.27
CA ALA A 399 -3.91 -7.37 4.68
C ALA A 399 -4.66 -6.04 4.81
N GLN A 400 -5.39 -5.68 3.75
CA GLN A 400 -6.31 -4.54 3.75
C GLN A 400 -7.54 -4.84 4.62
N ARG A 401 -7.96 -3.86 5.42
CA ARG A 401 -9.12 -3.95 6.31
C ARG A 401 -10.31 -3.12 5.86
N ASP A 402 -10.07 -1.93 5.29
CA ASP A 402 -11.11 -1.04 4.81
C ASP A 402 -11.68 -1.50 3.46
N ALA A 403 -12.91 -1.08 3.18
CA ALA A 403 -13.58 -1.31 1.90
C ALA A 403 -14.70 -0.30 1.70
N TRP A 404 -15.07 -0.04 0.44
CA TRP A 404 -16.36 0.56 0.14
C TRP A 404 -17.48 -0.49 0.33
N GLY A 405 -18.51 -0.13 1.09
CA GLY A 405 -19.59 -1.05 1.47
C GLY A 405 -19.12 -2.18 2.40
N GLN A 406 -19.71 -3.37 2.24
CA GLN A 406 -19.44 -4.54 3.09
C GLN A 406 -18.03 -5.12 2.87
N GLY A 407 -17.53 -5.09 1.63
CA GLY A 407 -16.14 -5.49 1.33
C GLY A 407 -15.78 -6.95 1.63
N TYR A 408 -16.71 -7.90 1.53
CA TYR A 408 -16.49 -9.28 1.97
C TYR A 408 -15.25 -9.93 1.32
N ALA A 409 -15.23 -10.04 -0.01
CA ALA A 409 -14.07 -10.59 -0.72
C ALA A 409 -12.85 -9.66 -0.67
N LYS A 410 -13.09 -8.34 -0.73
CA LYS A 410 -12.06 -7.31 -0.85
C LYS A 410 -11.22 -7.13 0.42
N ALA A 411 -11.81 -7.27 1.60
CA ALA A 411 -11.17 -7.01 2.88
C ALA A 411 -11.40 -8.11 3.93
N THR A 412 -12.64 -8.62 4.08
CA THR A 412 -12.96 -9.62 5.14
C THR A 412 -12.15 -10.90 4.98
N VAL A 413 -12.01 -11.41 3.75
CA VAL A 413 -11.24 -12.63 3.49
C VAL A 413 -9.77 -12.44 3.83
N GLY A 414 -9.13 -11.38 3.33
CA GLY A 414 -7.72 -11.09 3.60
C GLY A 414 -7.44 -10.84 5.08
N THR A 415 -8.30 -10.07 5.75
CA THR A 415 -8.22 -9.83 7.19
C THR A 415 -8.38 -11.13 7.99
N SER A 416 -9.31 -12.00 7.59
CA SER A 416 -9.50 -13.31 8.24
C SER A 416 -8.27 -14.20 8.08
N VAL A 417 -7.66 -14.25 6.89
CA VAL A 417 -6.41 -14.99 6.65
C VAL A 417 -5.28 -14.44 7.50
N LEU A 418 -5.12 -13.12 7.59
CA LEU A 418 -4.10 -12.50 8.43
C LEU A 418 -4.25 -12.91 9.90
N VAL A 419 -5.46 -12.85 10.44
CA VAL A 419 -5.76 -13.18 11.84
C VAL A 419 -5.59 -14.68 12.11
N GLU A 420 -6.04 -15.56 11.22
CA GLU A 420 -5.86 -17.00 11.39
C GLU A 420 -4.39 -17.42 11.28
N LEU A 421 -3.60 -16.80 10.38
CA LEU A 421 -2.16 -17.01 10.33
C LEU A 421 -1.49 -16.57 11.64
N ALA A 422 -1.86 -15.40 12.17
CA ALA A 422 -1.31 -14.91 13.44
C ALA A 422 -1.59 -15.89 14.60
N LYS A 423 -2.82 -16.40 14.70
CA LYS A 423 -3.20 -17.43 15.68
C LYS A 423 -2.42 -18.73 15.50
N ALA A 424 -2.33 -19.23 14.26
CA ALA A 424 -1.66 -20.48 13.95
C ALA A 424 -0.16 -20.40 14.29
N PHE A 425 0.54 -19.33 13.86
CA PHE A 425 1.96 -19.15 14.16
C PHE A 425 2.21 -18.98 15.66
N HIS A 426 1.37 -18.21 16.37
CA HIS A 426 1.48 -18.10 17.82
C HIS A 426 1.36 -19.46 18.50
N GLU A 427 0.35 -20.26 18.14
CA GLU A 427 0.16 -21.58 18.71
C GLU A 427 1.31 -22.54 18.39
N MET A 428 1.85 -22.48 17.17
CA MET A 428 3.05 -23.26 16.79
C MET A 428 4.25 -22.91 17.68
N VAL A 429 4.43 -21.62 18.01
CA VAL A 429 5.52 -21.16 18.87
C VAL A 429 5.30 -21.62 20.31
N GLU A 430 4.12 -21.39 20.87
CA GLU A 430 3.85 -21.65 22.29
C GLU A 430 3.70 -23.14 22.62
N LYS A 431 3.09 -23.92 21.72
CA LYS A 431 2.69 -25.31 22.02
C LYS A 431 3.49 -26.37 21.28
N ASP A 432 3.93 -26.09 20.06
CA ASP A 432 4.52 -27.10 19.18
C ASP A 432 6.04 -26.98 19.03
N GLY A 433 6.68 -26.03 19.72
CA GLY A 433 8.12 -25.85 19.69
C GLY A 433 8.66 -25.18 18.42
N PHE A 434 7.80 -24.55 17.61
CA PHE A 434 8.27 -23.77 16.46
C PHE A 434 9.06 -22.54 16.92
N ARG A 435 10.21 -22.31 16.30
CA ARG A 435 11.12 -21.21 16.63
C ARG A 435 11.47 -20.47 15.34
N PRO A 436 10.67 -19.47 14.92
CA PRO A 436 10.96 -18.73 13.70
C PRO A 436 12.32 -18.03 13.85
N ARG A 437 13.19 -18.21 12.84
CA ARG A 437 14.51 -17.58 12.84
C ARG A 437 14.42 -16.05 12.86
N ARG A 438 13.53 -15.52 12.02
CA ARG A 438 13.28 -14.08 11.81
C ARG A 438 11.92 -13.70 12.39
N SER A 439 11.77 -12.43 12.76
CA SER A 439 10.50 -11.91 13.28
C SER A 439 9.41 -11.91 12.21
N LEU A 440 8.19 -12.27 12.61
CA LEU A 440 7.00 -12.20 11.76
C LEU A 440 6.17 -11.00 12.21
N VAL A 441 5.90 -10.07 11.29
CA VAL A 441 5.07 -8.88 11.54
C VAL A 441 3.77 -9.04 10.78
N PHE A 442 2.64 -9.02 11.49
CA PHE A 442 1.30 -9.03 10.91
C PHE A 442 0.77 -7.61 10.87
N ALA A 443 0.41 -7.11 9.70
CA ALA A 443 0.00 -5.74 9.47
C ALA A 443 -1.41 -5.66 8.87
N SER A 444 -2.32 -4.98 9.56
CA SER A 444 -3.67 -4.68 9.08
C SER A 444 -3.74 -3.22 8.64
N TRP A 445 -3.82 -3.01 7.32
CA TRP A 445 -3.77 -1.70 6.68
C TRP A 445 -5.17 -1.10 6.52
N SER A 446 -5.29 0.22 6.77
CA SER A 446 -6.46 1.02 6.40
C SER A 446 -6.20 1.86 5.15
N ALA A 447 -7.26 2.45 4.60
CA ALA A 447 -7.29 3.24 3.37
C ALA A 447 -6.63 2.55 2.15
N GLY A 448 -6.72 1.22 2.08
CA GLY A 448 -6.28 0.42 0.95
C GLY A 448 -7.08 0.70 -0.33
N GLU A 449 -8.37 0.96 -0.20
CA GLU A 449 -9.24 1.31 -1.34
C GLU A 449 -8.82 2.57 -2.07
N TYR A 450 -8.15 3.48 -1.36
CA TYR A 450 -7.74 4.79 -1.87
C TYR A 450 -6.34 4.77 -2.49
N GLY A 451 -5.83 3.59 -2.88
CA GLY A 451 -4.48 3.45 -3.44
C GLY A 451 -3.44 3.07 -2.39
N SER A 452 -3.76 2.07 -1.55
CA SER A 452 -2.82 1.54 -0.55
C SER A 452 -2.25 2.62 0.37
N VAL A 453 -3.09 3.58 0.79
CA VAL A 453 -2.65 4.76 1.53
C VAL A 453 -1.95 4.35 2.82
N GLY A 454 -2.62 3.64 3.72
CA GLY A 454 -2.04 3.28 5.02
C GLY A 454 -0.73 2.50 4.92
N ALA A 455 -0.61 1.59 3.95
CA ALA A 455 0.64 0.85 3.73
C ALA A 455 1.75 1.72 3.14
N THR A 456 1.42 2.67 2.26
CA THR A 456 2.41 3.57 1.65
C THR A 456 2.91 4.58 2.67
N GLU A 457 2.03 5.16 3.50
CA GLU A 457 2.44 6.09 4.55
C GLU A 457 3.37 5.45 5.59
N TRP A 458 3.22 4.15 5.85
CA TRP A 458 4.15 3.40 6.71
C TRP A 458 5.52 3.16 6.07
N LEU A 459 5.58 3.10 4.73
CA LEU A 459 6.83 2.92 3.98
C LEU A 459 7.63 4.22 3.82
N GLU A 460 6.96 5.37 3.85
CA GLU A 460 7.56 6.71 3.78
C GLU A 460 8.20 7.13 5.11
#